data_AF-A0A0N9HNA0-F1
#
_entry.id   AF-A0A0N9HNA0-F1
#
_cell.length_a   1.000
_cell.length_b   1.000
_cell.length_c   1.000
_cell.angle_alpha   90.00
_cell.angle_beta   90.00
_cell.angle_gamma   90.00
#
_symmetry.space_group_name_H-M   'P 1'
#
loop_
_entity.id
_entity.type
_entity.pdbx_description
1 polymer ?
#
loop_
_entity_poly.entity_id
_entity_poly.type
_entity_poly.pdbx_seq_one_letter_code
_entity_poly.pdbx_strand_id
1 'polypeptide(L)'
;MPRFPASNARTRTQPSSSPSLSHSALPPPPPRKRRFNPMPLSKGSHFLNTDQSIKADLLASQRAFLRAVANKHELEGFAEGWQRTLQRVAEAAESGMLTVETLQLSRSVASSVRVVASSLRDWELAAASISNDAAEQTQSFLATADSSVRLPTPLVRPQGPFLASASPPNDLLLAPYRRWFLDHFAFPYLTAADK
;
A
#
# COMPACT_ATOMS: atom_id res chain seq x y z
N MET A 1 15.29 52.51 -10.85
CA MET A 1 15.03 52.54 -12.31
C MET A 1 16.01 53.49 -12.97
N PRO A 2 16.67 53.06 -14.04
CA PRO A 2 16.89 53.93 -15.20
C PRO A 2 16.24 53.32 -16.44
N ARG A 3 15.33 54.08 -17.07
CA ARG A 3 14.81 53.84 -18.42
C ARG A 3 15.68 54.60 -19.40
N PHE A 4 16.05 54.02 -20.54
CA PHE A 4 16.33 54.71 -21.81
C PHE A 4 16.29 53.72 -22.99
N PRO A 5 16.10 54.18 -24.24
CA PRO A 5 14.95 53.79 -25.06
C PRO A 5 15.30 52.97 -26.31
N ALA A 6 14.24 52.53 -26.99
CA ALA A 6 14.26 51.91 -28.32
C ALA A 6 14.75 52.87 -29.42
N SER A 7 15.46 52.33 -30.41
CA SER A 7 15.46 52.86 -31.79
C SER A 7 15.99 51.84 -32.80
N ASN A 8 15.04 51.33 -33.57
CA ASN A 8 14.94 51.39 -35.02
C ASN A 8 16.16 51.05 -35.92
N ALA A 9 15.79 50.24 -36.92
CA ALA A 9 16.18 50.34 -38.31
C ALA A 9 17.58 49.85 -38.70
N ARG A 10 17.62 48.64 -39.26
CA ARG A 10 18.37 48.44 -40.49
C ARG A 10 17.69 47.42 -41.41
N THR A 11 16.74 47.94 -42.18
CA THR A 11 16.44 47.46 -43.52
C THR A 11 17.73 47.44 -44.35
N ARG A 12 18.13 46.27 -44.86
CA ARG A 12 19.03 46.20 -46.01
C ARG A 12 18.42 45.30 -47.08
N THR A 13 18.09 45.98 -48.18
CA THR A 13 17.68 45.54 -49.51
C THR A 13 18.73 44.62 -50.15
N GLN A 14 18.39 43.45 -50.69
CA GLN A 14 17.91 43.12 -52.06
C GLN A 14 18.89 42.12 -52.72
N PRO A 15 18.46 41.34 -53.73
CA PRO A 15 18.97 40.03 -54.08
C PRO A 15 20.05 40.06 -55.17
N SER A 16 20.84 38.99 -55.25
CA SER A 16 21.66 38.69 -56.42
C SER A 16 21.06 37.46 -57.12
N SER A 17 20.29 37.74 -58.17
CA SER A 17 19.88 36.75 -59.16
C SER A 17 20.94 36.75 -60.25
N SER A 18 21.65 35.64 -60.44
CA SER A 18 22.51 35.43 -61.61
C SER A 18 21.81 34.45 -62.57
N PRO A 19 21.59 34.79 -63.85
CA PRO A 19 21.17 33.83 -64.85
C PRO A 19 22.42 33.28 -65.55
N SER A 20 22.73 32.01 -65.32
CA SER A 20 23.73 31.30 -66.12
C SER A 20 23.03 30.44 -67.17
N LEU A 21 22.90 31.02 -68.36
CA LEU A 21 22.66 30.29 -69.60
C LEU A 21 23.79 29.28 -69.80
N SER A 22 23.48 27.99 -69.80
CA SER A 22 24.37 26.95 -70.29
C SER A 22 23.56 25.97 -71.13
N HIS A 23 23.72 26.11 -72.44
CA HIS A 23 23.27 25.15 -73.43
C HIS A 23 24.09 23.87 -73.30
N SER A 24 23.43 22.77 -72.94
CA SER A 24 23.85 21.43 -73.35
C SER A 24 22.65 20.51 -73.34
N ALA A 25 22.27 20.12 -74.55
CA ALA A 25 21.19 19.20 -74.86
C ALA A 25 21.59 17.78 -74.47
N LEU A 26 21.29 17.38 -73.24
CA LEU A 26 21.04 15.99 -72.84
C LEU A 26 19.94 16.01 -71.79
N PRO A 27 18.85 15.22 -71.93
CA PRO A 27 17.89 15.09 -70.85
C PRO A 27 18.62 14.58 -69.60
N PRO A 28 18.46 15.22 -68.43
CA PRO A 28 19.02 14.69 -67.20
C PRO A 28 18.44 13.29 -66.97
N PRO A 29 19.26 12.28 -66.62
CA PRO A 29 18.73 10.98 -66.26
C PRO A 29 17.69 11.18 -65.14
N PRO A 30 16.53 10.48 -65.21
CA PRO A 30 15.49 10.66 -64.22
C PRO A 30 16.12 10.44 -62.84
N PRO A 31 15.77 11.26 -61.82
CA PRO A 31 16.32 11.11 -60.49
C PRO A 31 16.04 9.68 -60.06
N ARG A 32 17.09 8.84 -60.05
CA ARG A 32 17.03 7.52 -59.43
C ARG A 32 16.74 7.82 -57.98
N LYS A 33 15.45 7.77 -57.62
CA LYS A 33 14.97 7.65 -56.25
C LYS A 33 15.70 6.42 -55.72
N ARG A 34 16.88 6.62 -55.13
CA ARG A 34 17.48 5.64 -54.24
C ARG A 34 16.39 5.47 -53.21
N ARG A 35 15.63 4.38 -53.32
CA ARG A 35 14.80 3.89 -52.24
C ARG A 35 15.82 3.68 -51.13
N PHE A 36 15.92 4.68 -50.24
CA PHE A 36 16.49 4.48 -48.94
C PHE A 36 15.70 3.31 -48.39
N ASN A 37 16.30 2.12 -48.40
CA ASN A 37 15.74 1.01 -47.68
C ASN A 37 15.71 1.49 -46.23
N PRO A 38 14.54 1.70 -45.60
CA PRO A 38 14.53 2.01 -44.19
C PRO A 38 15.15 0.80 -43.51
N MET A 39 16.37 0.98 -43.02
CA MET A 39 17.06 0.01 -42.19
C MET A 39 16.09 -0.34 -41.05
N PRO A 40 15.85 -1.62 -40.74
CA PRO A 40 14.80 -2.00 -39.81
C PRO A 40 15.16 -1.54 -38.40
N LEU A 41 14.68 -0.35 -38.02
CA LEU A 41 14.70 0.22 -36.67
C LEU A 41 13.86 -0.60 -35.66
N SER A 42 13.37 -1.76 -36.06
CA SER A 42 12.47 -2.63 -35.29
C SER A 42 13.07 -3.12 -33.96
N LYS A 43 14.40 -3.34 -33.89
CA LYS A 43 15.03 -3.86 -32.65
C LYS A 43 14.95 -2.88 -31.48
N GLY A 44 15.08 -1.57 -31.74
CA GLY A 44 14.98 -0.56 -30.68
C GLY A 44 13.56 -0.39 -30.16
N SER A 45 12.55 -0.55 -31.02
CA SER A 45 11.14 -0.46 -30.62
C SER A 45 10.73 -1.60 -29.72
N HIS A 46 11.21 -2.82 -29.96
CA HIS A 46 10.91 -3.98 -29.11
C HIS A 46 11.50 -3.81 -27.70
N PHE A 47 12.77 -3.38 -27.60
CA PHE A 47 13.45 -3.12 -26.32
C PHE A 47 12.69 -2.10 -25.45
N LEU A 48 12.27 -0.97 -26.04
CA LEU A 48 11.54 0.05 -25.31
C LEU A 48 10.15 -0.42 -24.86
N ASN A 49 9.49 -1.25 -25.69
CA ASN A 49 8.19 -1.80 -25.35
C ASN A 49 8.30 -2.83 -24.20
N THR A 50 9.32 -3.70 -24.23
CA THR A 50 9.56 -4.66 -23.15
C THR A 50 9.89 -3.96 -21.84
N ASP A 51 10.78 -2.97 -21.85
CA ASP A 51 11.16 -2.20 -20.65
C ASP A 51 9.94 -1.47 -20.04
N GLN A 52 9.12 -0.82 -20.87
CA GLN A 52 7.89 -0.15 -20.42
C GLN A 52 6.86 -1.14 -19.87
N SER A 53 6.68 -2.30 -20.52
CA SER A 53 5.76 -3.33 -20.03
C SER A 53 6.16 -3.87 -18.67
N ILE A 54 7.45 -4.13 -18.46
CA ILE A 54 7.98 -4.62 -17.19
C ILE A 54 7.88 -3.56 -16.10
N LYS A 55 8.15 -2.30 -16.44
CA LYS A 55 7.95 -1.18 -15.52
C LYS A 55 6.48 -1.06 -15.09
N ALA A 56 5.55 -1.21 -16.02
CA ALA A 56 4.12 -1.21 -15.71
C ALA A 56 3.73 -2.39 -14.81
N ASP A 57 4.23 -3.59 -15.09
CA ASP A 57 3.99 -4.80 -14.28
C ASP A 57 4.55 -4.64 -12.86
N LEU A 58 5.74 -4.06 -12.69
CA LEU A 58 6.33 -3.78 -11.38
C LEU A 58 5.48 -2.80 -10.58
N LEU A 59 5.01 -1.70 -11.18
CA LEU A 59 4.14 -0.75 -10.49
C LEU A 59 2.76 -1.34 -10.19
N ALA A 60 2.20 -2.15 -11.08
CA ALA A 60 0.96 -2.85 -10.86
C ALA A 60 1.08 -3.84 -9.70
N SER A 61 2.18 -4.60 -9.64
CA SER A 61 2.44 -5.54 -8.55
C SER A 61 2.66 -4.83 -7.22
N GLN A 62 3.33 -3.67 -7.18
CA GLN A 62 3.43 -2.86 -5.96
C GLN A 62 2.05 -2.44 -5.45
N ARG A 63 1.15 -2.00 -6.33
CA ARG A 63 -0.23 -1.66 -5.94
C ARG A 63 -1.04 -2.87 -5.51
N ALA A 64 -0.82 -4.02 -6.14
CA ALA A 64 -1.45 -5.28 -5.75
C ALA A 64 -0.97 -5.73 -4.37
N PHE A 65 0.32 -5.59 -4.06
CA PHE A 65 0.88 -5.89 -2.75
C PHE A 65 0.22 -5.06 -1.66
N LEU A 66 0.11 -3.75 -1.84
CA LEU A 66 -0.53 -2.88 -0.84
C LEU A 66 -2.00 -3.25 -0.60
N ARG A 67 -2.72 -3.69 -1.64
CA ARG A 67 -4.10 -4.19 -1.50
C ARG A 67 -4.14 -5.53 -0.78
N ALA A 68 -3.25 -6.45 -1.11
CA ALA A 68 -3.15 -7.76 -0.47
C ALA A 68 -2.75 -7.68 1.02
N VAL A 69 -1.91 -6.71 1.39
CA VAL A 69 -1.58 -6.44 2.80
C VAL A 69 -2.81 -5.94 3.58
N ALA A 70 -3.70 -5.18 2.94
CA ALA A 70 -4.97 -4.76 3.54
C ALA A 70 -6.00 -5.90 3.60
N ASN A 71 -6.03 -6.78 2.59
CA ASN A 71 -7.00 -7.86 2.43
C ASN A 71 -6.31 -9.24 2.43
N LYS A 72 -6.36 -9.97 3.56
CA LYS A 72 -5.71 -11.29 3.71
C LYS A 72 -6.05 -12.30 2.61
N HIS A 73 -7.26 -12.27 2.03
CA HIS A 73 -7.68 -13.20 0.97
C HIS A 73 -6.98 -12.99 -0.38
N GLU A 74 -6.39 -11.83 -0.64
CA GLU A 74 -5.70 -11.54 -1.90
C GLU A 74 -4.20 -11.89 -1.86
N LEU A 75 -3.68 -12.33 -0.71
CA LEU A 75 -2.25 -12.56 -0.49
C LEU A 75 -1.71 -13.76 -1.27
N GLU A 76 -2.47 -14.87 -1.34
CA GLU A 76 -2.05 -16.07 -2.06
C GLU A 76 -1.95 -15.81 -3.58
N GLY A 77 -2.97 -15.18 -4.15
CA GLY A 77 -2.96 -14.79 -5.57
C GLY A 77 -1.89 -13.75 -5.91
N PHE A 78 -1.56 -12.87 -4.97
CA PHE A 78 -0.45 -11.93 -5.12
C PHE A 78 0.90 -12.65 -5.20
N ALA A 79 1.16 -13.64 -4.34
CA ALA A 79 2.45 -14.33 -4.29
C ALA A 79 2.81 -15.01 -5.62
N GLU A 80 1.85 -15.71 -6.23
CA GLU A 80 2.03 -16.32 -7.54
C GLU A 80 2.28 -15.29 -8.66
N GLY A 81 1.49 -14.21 -8.65
CA GLY A 81 1.65 -13.11 -9.61
C GLY A 81 3.00 -12.43 -9.48
N TRP A 82 3.44 -12.18 -8.26
CA TRP A 82 4.73 -11.58 -7.94
C TRP A 82 5.90 -12.44 -8.38
N GLN A 83 5.84 -13.75 -8.15
CA GLN A 83 6.87 -14.69 -8.63
C GLN A 83 7.01 -14.65 -10.15
N ARG A 84 5.88 -14.66 -10.87
CA ARG A 84 5.87 -14.56 -12.35
C ARG A 84 6.47 -13.24 -12.83
N THR A 85 6.13 -12.12 -12.18
CA THR A 85 6.72 -10.81 -12.52
C THR A 85 8.22 -10.81 -12.30
N LEU A 86 8.71 -11.34 -11.17
CA LEU A 86 10.15 -11.41 -10.88
C LEU A 86 10.92 -12.30 -11.87
N GLN A 87 10.33 -13.42 -12.29
CA GLN A 87 10.92 -14.29 -13.32
C GLN A 87 11.06 -13.54 -14.65
N ARG A 88 10.01 -12.85 -15.11
CA ARG A 88 10.07 -12.04 -16.34
C ARG A 88 11.07 -10.90 -16.25
N VAL A 89 11.20 -10.26 -15.08
CA VAL A 89 12.22 -9.23 -14.84
C VAL A 89 13.63 -9.83 -14.92
N ALA A 90 13.86 -11.02 -14.33
CA ALA A 90 15.15 -11.69 -14.37
C ALA A 90 15.54 -12.07 -15.82
N GLU A 91 14.64 -12.68 -16.58
CA GLU A 91 14.85 -13.03 -18.00
C GLU A 91 15.15 -11.79 -18.85
N ALA A 92 14.41 -10.69 -18.63
CA ALA A 92 14.64 -9.43 -19.33
C ALA A 92 15.95 -8.75 -18.92
N ALA A 93 16.37 -8.91 -17.66
CA ALA A 93 17.65 -8.41 -17.16
C ALA A 93 18.82 -9.17 -17.79
N GLU A 94 18.75 -10.51 -17.81
CA GLU A 94 19.78 -11.38 -18.38
C GLU A 94 19.95 -11.17 -19.89
N SER A 95 18.84 -10.90 -20.60
CA SER A 95 18.87 -10.56 -22.02
C SER A 95 19.29 -9.11 -22.33
N GLY A 96 19.60 -8.31 -21.30
CA GLY A 96 20.00 -6.91 -21.45
C GLY A 96 18.90 -6.01 -22.01
N MET A 97 17.63 -6.41 -21.85
CA MET A 97 16.47 -5.68 -22.38
C MET A 97 15.91 -4.63 -21.42
N LEU A 98 16.48 -4.52 -20.22
CA LEU A 98 16.04 -3.55 -19.20
C LEU A 98 16.96 -2.34 -19.15
N THR A 99 16.35 -1.17 -18.98
CA THR A 99 17.09 0.05 -18.65
C THR A 99 17.58 0.01 -17.21
N VAL A 100 18.65 0.77 -16.93
CA VAL A 100 19.20 0.89 -15.58
C VAL A 100 18.15 1.42 -14.59
N GLU A 101 17.29 2.33 -15.04
CA GLU A 101 16.18 2.85 -14.23
C GLU A 101 15.19 1.75 -13.83
N THR A 102 14.79 0.89 -14.77
CA THR A 102 13.85 -0.21 -14.49
C THR A 102 14.47 -1.25 -13.56
N LEU A 103 15.77 -1.53 -13.70
CA LEU A 103 16.50 -2.40 -12.78
C LEU A 103 16.53 -1.82 -11.36
N GLN A 104 16.85 -0.52 -11.22
CA GLN A 104 16.81 0.16 -9.92
C GLN A 104 15.42 0.15 -9.30
N LEU A 105 14.39 0.39 -10.10
CA LEU A 105 13.00 0.31 -9.67
C LEU A 105 12.66 -1.10 -9.17
N SER A 106 13.02 -2.14 -9.93
CA SER A 106 12.75 -3.53 -9.54
C SER A 106 13.39 -3.89 -8.20
N ARG A 107 14.63 -3.46 -7.97
CA ARG A 107 15.34 -3.66 -6.70
C ARG A 107 14.67 -2.92 -5.55
N SER A 108 14.26 -1.68 -5.79
CA SER A 108 13.56 -0.85 -4.79
C SER A 108 12.23 -1.50 -4.38
N VAL A 109 11.41 -1.90 -5.36
CA VAL A 109 10.12 -2.57 -5.11
C VAL A 109 10.33 -3.89 -4.38
N ALA A 110 11.24 -4.75 -4.85
CA ALA A 110 11.52 -6.04 -4.21
C ALA A 110 12.03 -5.88 -2.77
N SER A 111 12.88 -4.89 -2.51
CA SER A 111 13.37 -4.61 -1.16
C SER A 111 12.24 -4.13 -0.24
N SER A 112 11.35 -3.27 -0.73
CA SER A 112 10.20 -2.77 0.02
C SER A 112 9.23 -3.90 0.37
N VAL A 113 8.89 -4.75 -0.61
CA VAL A 113 8.04 -5.93 -0.39
C VAL A 113 8.66 -6.85 0.66
N ARG A 114 9.97 -7.11 0.57
CA ARG A 114 10.69 -7.94 1.54
C ARG A 114 10.62 -7.38 2.96
N VAL A 115 10.90 -6.08 3.14
CA VAL A 115 10.90 -5.42 4.45
C VAL A 115 9.51 -5.47 5.08
N VAL A 116 8.47 -5.17 4.30
CA VAL A 116 7.10 -5.21 4.80
C VAL A 116 6.70 -6.64 5.15
N ALA A 117 6.99 -7.60 4.28
CA ALA A 117 6.67 -9.01 4.52
C ALA A 117 7.38 -9.58 5.76
N SER A 118 8.66 -9.26 5.98
CA SER A 118 9.38 -9.70 7.18
C SER A 118 8.81 -9.07 8.44
N SER A 119 8.54 -7.75 8.41
CA SER A 119 7.92 -7.06 9.54
C SER A 119 6.58 -7.67 9.92
N LEU A 120 5.69 -7.92 8.95
CA LEU A 120 4.39 -8.56 9.19
C LEU A 120 4.54 -9.95 9.83
N ARG A 121 5.51 -10.74 9.38
CA ARG A 121 5.81 -12.04 9.97
C ARG A 121 6.28 -11.91 11.42
N ASP A 122 7.13 -10.93 11.72
CA ASP A 122 7.63 -10.70 13.08
C ASP A 122 6.49 -10.31 14.03
N TRP A 123 5.55 -9.47 13.58
CA TRP A 123 4.34 -9.12 14.34
C TRP A 123 3.43 -10.33 14.57
N GLU A 124 3.26 -11.18 13.57
CA GLU A 124 2.45 -12.41 13.69
C GLU A 124 3.05 -13.38 14.71
N LEU A 125 4.37 -13.57 14.68
CA LEU A 125 5.08 -14.39 15.66
C LEU A 125 4.99 -13.82 17.07
N ALA A 126 5.16 -12.50 17.22
CA ALA A 126 5.03 -11.84 18.52
C ALA A 126 3.61 -11.95 19.08
N ALA A 127 2.58 -11.75 18.25
CA ALA A 127 1.18 -11.89 18.64
C ALA A 127 0.85 -13.34 19.07
N ALA A 128 1.34 -14.33 18.32
CA ALA A 128 1.18 -15.73 18.67
C ALA A 128 1.83 -16.06 20.03
N SER A 129 3.06 -15.58 20.26
CA SER A 129 3.76 -15.76 21.54
C SER A 129 2.96 -15.18 22.70
N ILE A 130 2.50 -13.93 22.59
CA ILE A 130 1.72 -13.26 23.65
C ILE A 130 0.42 -14.03 23.93
N SER A 131 -0.26 -14.52 22.89
CA SER A 131 -1.49 -15.28 23.06
C SER A 131 -1.26 -16.62 23.78
N ASN A 132 -0.13 -17.29 23.51
CA ASN A 132 0.25 -18.51 24.20
C ASN A 132 0.60 -18.23 25.66
N ASP A 133 1.41 -17.20 25.92
CA ASP A 133 1.79 -16.80 27.28
C ASP A 133 0.55 -16.46 28.12
N ALA A 134 -0.40 -15.72 27.54
CA ALA A 134 -1.65 -15.37 28.21
C ALA A 134 -2.51 -16.62 28.49
N ALA A 135 -2.55 -17.58 27.56
CA ALA A 135 -3.26 -18.84 27.76
C ALA A 135 -2.62 -19.68 28.86
N GLU A 136 -1.28 -19.80 28.88
CA GLU A 136 -0.53 -20.50 29.91
C GLU A 136 -0.71 -19.86 31.29
N GLN A 137 -0.63 -18.53 31.38
CA GLN A 137 -0.91 -17.81 32.62
C GLN A 137 -2.32 -18.10 33.10
N THR A 138 -3.33 -17.98 32.24
CA THR A 138 -4.73 -18.25 32.62
C THR A 138 -4.92 -19.68 33.13
N GLN A 139 -4.31 -20.66 32.46
CA GLN A 139 -4.35 -22.06 32.91
C GLN A 139 -3.67 -22.25 34.26
N SER A 140 -2.51 -21.63 34.49
CA SER A 140 -1.80 -21.69 35.77
C SER A 140 -2.61 -21.06 36.91
N PHE A 141 -3.29 -19.93 36.65
CA PHE A 141 -4.17 -19.27 37.61
C PHE A 141 -5.38 -20.14 37.94
N LEU A 142 -6.03 -20.75 36.95
CA LEU A 142 -7.17 -21.65 37.18
C LEU A 142 -6.75 -22.90 37.96
N ALA A 143 -5.62 -23.52 37.63
CA ALA A 143 -5.10 -24.67 38.37
C ALA A 143 -4.80 -24.34 39.84
N THR A 144 -4.28 -23.14 40.10
CA THR A 144 -4.04 -22.64 41.47
C THR A 144 -5.36 -22.32 42.18
N ALA A 145 -6.34 -21.75 41.47
CA ALA A 145 -7.66 -21.41 42.01
C ALA A 145 -8.48 -22.65 42.38
N ASP A 146 -8.46 -23.71 41.55
CA ASP A 146 -9.09 -25.00 41.86
C ASP A 146 -8.45 -25.66 43.08
N SER A 147 -7.13 -25.49 43.26
CA SER A 147 -6.41 -25.93 44.46
C SER A 147 -6.78 -25.13 45.73
N SER A 148 -7.40 -23.94 45.56
CA SER A 148 -7.86 -23.07 46.63
C SER A 148 -9.37 -23.11 46.88
N VAL A 149 -10.10 -24.10 46.32
CA VAL A 149 -11.46 -24.42 46.77
C VAL A 149 -11.40 -25.14 48.11
N ARG A 150 -10.93 -24.44 49.15
CA ARG A 150 -11.44 -24.67 50.50
C ARG A 150 -12.81 -24.03 50.53
N LEU A 151 -13.85 -24.87 50.59
CA LEU A 151 -15.22 -24.43 50.85
C LEU A 151 -15.21 -23.36 51.95
N PRO A 152 -15.78 -22.17 51.72
CA PRO A 152 -16.21 -21.36 52.84
C PRO A 152 -17.26 -22.19 53.58
N THR A 153 -16.91 -22.66 54.77
CA THR A 153 -17.83 -23.24 55.74
C THR A 153 -19.08 -22.35 55.78
N PRO A 154 -20.30 -22.88 55.61
CA PRO A 154 -21.49 -22.05 55.71
C PRO A 154 -21.59 -21.56 57.15
N LEU A 155 -21.23 -20.29 57.36
CA LEU A 155 -21.35 -19.64 58.66
C LEU A 155 -22.85 -19.47 58.91
N VAL A 156 -23.37 -20.36 59.74
CA VAL A 156 -24.73 -20.40 60.27
C VAL A 156 -25.14 -18.98 60.67
N ARG A 157 -26.16 -18.45 60.01
CA ARG A 157 -26.76 -17.16 60.30
C ARG A 157 -27.73 -17.32 61.47
N PRO A 158 -27.53 -16.67 62.63
CA PRO A 158 -28.57 -16.57 63.63
C PRO A 158 -29.66 -15.63 63.09
N GLN A 159 -30.89 -16.13 62.97
CA GLN A 159 -32.07 -15.29 62.76
C GLN A 159 -32.37 -14.55 64.08
N GLY A 160 -32.29 -13.23 64.05
CA GLY A 160 -32.67 -12.33 65.14
C GLY A 160 -33.28 -11.03 64.56
N PRO A 161 -34.18 -10.36 65.30
CA PRO A 161 -35.25 -9.56 64.73
C PRO A 161 -34.81 -8.16 64.29
N PHE A 162 -35.46 -7.71 63.20
CA PHE A 162 -35.62 -6.34 62.71
C PHE A 162 -35.06 -5.22 63.59
N LEU A 163 -33.99 -4.56 63.13
CA LEU A 163 -33.83 -3.11 63.17
C LEU A 163 -33.01 -2.66 61.95
N ALA A 164 -33.55 -1.66 61.24
CA ALA A 164 -32.94 -1.07 60.06
C ALA A 164 -31.56 -0.46 60.40
N SER A 165 -30.54 -0.86 59.65
CA SER A 165 -29.31 -0.10 59.51
C SER A 165 -28.93 -0.11 58.03
N ALA A 166 -28.86 1.08 57.44
CA ALA A 166 -28.58 1.29 56.04
C ALA A 166 -27.27 0.61 55.64
N SER A 167 -27.34 -0.39 54.77
CA SER A 167 -26.15 -0.98 54.17
C SER A 167 -25.43 0.08 53.33
N PRO A 168 -24.09 0.16 53.33
CA PRO A 168 -23.38 0.88 52.29
C PRO A 168 -23.76 0.26 50.93
N PRO A 169 -24.04 1.06 49.89
CA PRO A 169 -24.60 0.52 48.67
C PRO A 169 -23.51 -0.24 47.92
N ASN A 170 -23.80 -1.50 47.59
CA ASN A 170 -23.05 -2.32 46.62
C ASN A 170 -23.00 -1.72 45.20
N ASP A 171 -23.44 -0.47 45.00
CA ASP A 171 -23.49 0.25 43.72
C ASP A 171 -22.12 0.63 43.16
N LEU A 172 -21.04 0.53 43.94
CA LEU A 172 -19.69 0.75 43.41
C LEU A 172 -19.15 -0.45 42.60
N LEU A 173 -19.78 -1.62 42.69
CA LEU A 173 -19.37 -2.84 41.96
C LEU A 173 -20.21 -3.09 40.69
N LEU A 174 -21.35 -2.42 40.53
CA LEU A 174 -22.18 -2.54 39.33
C LEU A 174 -21.81 -1.47 38.29
N ALA A 175 -20.79 -1.82 37.51
CA ALA A 175 -20.40 -1.29 36.20
C ALA A 175 -20.18 0.25 36.10
N PRO A 176 -18.96 0.70 35.69
CA PRO A 176 -18.66 2.12 35.44
C PRO A 176 -19.68 2.86 34.56
N TYR A 177 -20.36 2.13 33.67
CA TYR A 177 -21.34 2.67 32.73
C TYR A 177 -22.71 2.97 33.34
N ARG A 178 -23.05 2.44 34.52
CA ARG A 178 -24.38 2.62 35.12
C ARG A 178 -24.61 4.07 35.54
N ARG A 179 -23.61 4.74 36.12
CA ARG A 179 -23.69 6.15 36.49
C ARG A 179 -23.84 7.05 35.27
N TRP A 180 -23.03 6.82 34.23
CA TRP A 180 -23.14 7.57 32.98
C TRP A 180 -24.54 7.41 32.37
N PHE A 181 -25.09 6.19 32.34
CA PHE A 181 -26.42 5.93 31.80
C PHE A 181 -27.54 6.62 32.58
N LEU A 182 -27.49 6.60 33.92
CA LEU A 182 -28.48 7.28 34.77
C LEU A 182 -28.39 8.81 34.69
N ASP A 183 -27.18 9.35 34.51
CA ASP A 183 -26.99 10.80 34.37
C ASP A 183 -27.49 11.34 33.03
N HIS A 184 -27.50 10.51 31.98
CA HIS A 184 -27.81 10.96 30.61
C HIS A 184 -29.23 10.59 30.13
N PHE A 185 -29.94 9.73 30.86
CA PHE A 185 -31.32 9.36 30.53
C PHE A 185 -32.27 9.63 31.70
N ALA A 186 -33.18 10.59 31.53
CA ALA A 186 -34.17 10.96 32.55
C ALA A 186 -35.22 9.84 32.81
N PHE A 187 -35.38 8.90 31.88
CA PHE A 187 -36.31 7.77 31.99
C PHE A 187 -35.68 6.48 31.42
N PRO A 188 -34.79 5.82 32.18
CA PRO A 188 -34.03 4.66 31.70
C PRO A 188 -34.87 3.37 31.54
N TYR A 189 -36.12 3.38 32.01
CA TYR A 189 -37.07 2.30 31.78
C TYR A 189 -38.40 2.90 31.33
N LEU A 190 -39.00 2.29 30.29
CA LEU A 190 -40.36 2.58 29.84
C LEU A 190 -41.29 2.50 31.05
N THR A 191 -41.92 3.62 31.40
CA THR A 191 -42.93 3.62 32.47
C THR A 191 -44.15 2.87 31.97
N ALA A 192 -44.93 2.27 32.87
CA ALA A 192 -46.12 1.48 32.52
C ALA A 192 -47.23 2.28 31.78
N ALA A 193 -46.98 3.56 31.46
CA ALA A 193 -47.85 4.42 30.65
C ALA A 193 -47.66 4.23 29.13
N ASP A 194 -46.62 3.51 28.68
CA ASP A 194 -46.37 3.16 27.26
C ASP A 194 -46.93 1.76 26.88
N LYS A 195 -48.02 1.32 27.53
CA LYS A 195 -48.76 0.09 27.18
C LYS A 195 -50.22 0.37 26.88
#